data_AF-A0A521PFD5-F1
#
_entry.id   AF-A0A521PFD5-F1
#
_cell.length_a   1.000
_cell.length_b   1.000
_cell.length_c   1.000
_cell.angle_alpha   90.00
_cell.angle_beta   90.00
_cell.angle_gamma   90.00
#
_symmetry.space_group_name_H-M   'P 1'
#
loop_
_entity.id
_entity.type
_entity.pdbx_description
1 polymer ?
#
loop_
_entity_poly.entity_id
_entity_poly.type
_entity_poly.pdbx_seq_one_letter_code
_entity_poly.pdbx_strand_id
1 'polypeptide(L)'
;MSASFPVSQETPSDFSWAPGQQPPVDRAAAPPSGPPWFELQAAGAPGAEQRPIAIEVMPDGSILVLDEADADGFAVVHRYVDGVHAGRASTRGMLGVFPPADAEGFQWPGFDFAWHAPAMDATEPATPRLIIVSTEGNQGVLFEVLVQPASSGAPLPPLQLAAQPDYLPLKRYLGMPLVSLGRSQVEGDTGLLYRSQAHWLPLVAQRRPRHHSHATLRTPIYDAREPGHVWHRVMLDACVPAGCRLVLASRCSDDLDLLDSLPFTDEPVPLLRPDGSELPWLLDAPGSRTDAGKGLGTWETLLQRCRGRWIQLALRLEGNELATRGVV
;
A
#
# COMPACT_ATOMS: atom_id res chain seq x y z
N MET A 1 -49.78 -5.49 -37.68
CA MET A 1 -48.79 -4.75 -38.47
C MET A 1 -47.42 -5.10 -37.92
N SER A 2 -46.70 -6.02 -38.56
CA SER A 2 -45.34 -6.41 -38.16
C SER A 2 -44.34 -5.51 -38.88
N ALA A 3 -43.53 -4.78 -38.11
CA ALA A 3 -42.42 -4.02 -38.64
C ALA A 3 -41.17 -4.90 -38.66
N SER A 4 -40.70 -5.24 -39.86
CA SER A 4 -39.40 -5.88 -40.09
C SER A 4 -38.35 -4.79 -40.26
N PHE A 5 -37.35 -4.74 -39.38
CA PHE A 5 -36.19 -3.89 -39.55
C PHE A 5 -35.22 -4.56 -40.53
N PRO A 6 -34.68 -3.87 -41.54
CA PRO A 6 -33.66 -4.43 -42.41
C PRO A 6 -32.38 -4.67 -41.61
N VAL A 7 -31.89 -5.92 -41.63
CA VAL A 7 -30.54 -6.26 -41.16
C VAL A 7 -29.55 -5.49 -42.04
N SER A 8 -28.79 -4.60 -41.42
CA SER A 8 -27.69 -3.91 -42.12
C SER A 8 -26.67 -4.96 -42.55
N GLN A 9 -26.19 -4.88 -43.79
CA GLN A 9 -25.12 -5.75 -44.28
C GLN A 9 -23.90 -5.60 -43.36
N GLU A 10 -23.41 -6.73 -42.88
CA GLU A 10 -22.22 -6.84 -42.05
C GLU A 10 -21.03 -6.26 -42.82
N THR A 11 -20.44 -5.18 -42.33
CA THR A 11 -19.22 -4.62 -42.90
C THR A 11 -18.11 -5.68 -42.76
N PRO A 12 -17.35 -6.00 -43.83
CA PRO A 12 -16.27 -6.98 -43.74
C PRO A 12 -15.30 -6.59 -42.64
N SER A 13 -14.95 -7.55 -41.77
CA SER A 13 -13.96 -7.35 -40.72
C SER A 13 -12.60 -6.96 -41.31
N ASP A 14 -12.01 -5.89 -40.82
CA ASP A 14 -10.63 -5.46 -41.12
C ASP A 14 -9.58 -6.51 -40.66
N PHE A 15 -9.99 -7.55 -39.93
CA PHE A 15 -9.15 -8.69 -39.52
C PHE A 15 -9.27 -9.90 -40.46
N SER A 16 -9.70 -9.72 -41.70
CA SER A 16 -9.70 -10.78 -42.71
C SER A 16 -8.50 -10.66 -43.66
N TRP A 17 -7.91 -11.81 -44.01
CA TRP A 17 -6.81 -11.85 -44.97
C TRP A 17 -7.29 -11.43 -46.36
N ALA A 18 -6.48 -10.64 -47.07
CA ALA A 18 -6.80 -10.28 -48.45
C ALA A 18 -6.86 -11.54 -49.34
N PRO A 19 -7.75 -11.59 -50.35
CA PRO A 19 -7.85 -12.73 -51.27
C PRO A 19 -6.49 -13.03 -51.92
N GLY A 20 -5.95 -14.22 -51.66
CA GLY A 20 -4.66 -14.67 -52.20
C GLY A 20 -3.46 -14.55 -51.24
N GLN A 21 -3.62 -13.98 -50.04
CA GLN A 21 -2.62 -14.16 -49.00
C GLN A 21 -2.74 -15.56 -48.38
N GLN A 22 -1.66 -16.35 -48.45
CA GLN A 22 -1.53 -17.52 -47.60
C GLN A 22 -1.19 -17.05 -46.19
N PRO A 23 -1.84 -17.59 -45.14
CA PRO A 23 -1.46 -17.31 -43.77
C PRO A 23 0.03 -17.67 -43.59
N PRO A 24 0.78 -16.93 -42.77
CA PRO A 24 2.14 -17.33 -42.43
C PRO A 24 2.10 -18.78 -41.96
N VAL A 25 2.95 -19.62 -42.56
CA VAL A 25 3.05 -21.03 -42.16
C VAL A 25 3.50 -21.02 -40.71
N ASP A 26 2.57 -21.34 -39.82
CA ASP A 26 2.82 -21.36 -38.40
C ASP A 26 3.93 -22.38 -38.15
N ARG A 27 5.12 -21.91 -37.80
CA ARG A 27 6.24 -22.76 -37.38
C ARG A 27 6.06 -23.19 -35.91
N ALA A 28 4.89 -22.96 -35.32
CA ALA A 28 4.51 -23.63 -34.08
C ALA A 28 4.67 -25.15 -34.28
N ALA A 29 5.44 -25.77 -33.40
CA ALA A 29 5.47 -27.22 -33.28
C ALA A 29 4.04 -27.74 -33.18
N ALA A 30 3.77 -28.91 -33.75
CA ALA A 30 2.49 -29.57 -33.55
C ALA A 30 2.15 -29.56 -32.04
N PRO A 31 0.94 -29.16 -31.64
CA PRO A 31 0.56 -29.18 -30.23
C PRO A 31 0.84 -30.58 -29.67
N PRO A 32 1.42 -30.68 -28.47
CA PRO A 32 1.84 -31.96 -27.92
C PRO A 32 0.70 -32.99 -28.01
N SER A 33 1.00 -34.19 -28.52
CA SER A 33 0.03 -35.27 -28.64
C SER A 33 -0.21 -35.89 -27.26
N GLY A 34 -1.20 -35.33 -26.56
CA GLY A 34 -1.66 -35.66 -25.22
C GLY A 34 -2.59 -34.52 -24.76
N PRO A 35 -3.58 -34.77 -23.90
CA PRO A 35 -4.50 -33.71 -23.51
C PRO A 35 -3.75 -32.49 -22.94
N PRO A 36 -3.91 -31.27 -23.50
CA PRO A 36 -3.23 -30.07 -23.03
C PRO A 36 -3.88 -29.48 -21.76
N TRP A 37 -4.58 -30.31 -20.99
CA TRP A 37 -5.40 -29.89 -19.85
C TRP A 37 -4.97 -30.66 -18.59
N PHE A 38 -5.00 -29.97 -17.47
CA PHE A 38 -4.81 -30.54 -16.13
C PHE A 38 -6.18 -30.67 -15.47
N GLU A 39 -6.35 -31.69 -14.61
CA GLU A 39 -7.51 -31.80 -13.73
C GLU A 39 -7.17 -31.21 -12.37
N LEU A 40 -8.06 -30.35 -11.88
CA LEU A 40 -8.06 -29.97 -10.48
C LEU A 40 -9.09 -30.83 -9.75
N GLN A 41 -8.67 -31.46 -8.66
CA GLN A 41 -9.60 -32.12 -7.76
C GLN A 41 -10.55 -31.07 -7.18
N ALA A 42 -11.85 -31.35 -7.07
CA ALA A 42 -12.75 -30.45 -6.39
C ALA A 42 -12.29 -30.24 -4.94
N ALA A 43 -12.11 -28.99 -4.50
CA ALA A 43 -11.80 -28.73 -3.10
C ALA A 43 -13.09 -28.75 -2.30
N GLY A 44 -13.27 -29.78 -1.48
CA GLY A 44 -14.41 -29.85 -0.56
C GLY A 44 -14.93 -31.27 -0.34
N ALA A 45 -15.86 -31.38 0.61
CA ALA A 45 -16.68 -32.57 0.73
C ALA A 45 -17.61 -32.66 -0.51
N PRO A 46 -17.98 -33.87 -0.97
CA PRO A 46 -18.92 -34.04 -2.06
C PRO A 46 -20.21 -33.22 -1.82
N GLY A 47 -20.52 -32.27 -2.69
CA GLY A 47 -21.71 -31.41 -2.61
C GLY A 47 -21.47 -29.96 -2.17
N ALA A 48 -20.26 -29.57 -1.80
CA ALA A 48 -19.88 -28.16 -1.75
C ALA A 48 -19.63 -27.65 -3.19
N GLU A 49 -20.44 -26.72 -3.66
CA GLU A 49 -20.35 -26.19 -5.02
C GLU A 49 -19.27 -25.10 -5.08
N GLN A 50 -18.10 -25.42 -5.62
CA GLN A 50 -17.08 -24.43 -5.99
C GLN A 50 -17.53 -23.65 -7.22
N ARG A 51 -17.26 -22.35 -7.24
CA ARG A 51 -17.66 -21.41 -8.29
C ARG A 51 -16.44 -20.57 -8.70
N PRO A 52 -15.45 -21.23 -9.35
CA PRO A 52 -14.20 -20.57 -9.72
C PRO A 52 -14.45 -19.38 -10.64
N ILE A 53 -13.89 -18.23 -10.27
CA ILE A 53 -13.99 -16.96 -10.98
C ILE A 53 -12.76 -16.72 -11.84
N ALA A 54 -11.57 -16.92 -11.28
CA ALA A 54 -10.29 -16.63 -11.95
C ALA A 54 -9.21 -17.64 -11.54
N ILE A 55 -8.18 -17.77 -12.38
CA ILE A 55 -7.06 -18.70 -12.19
C ILE A 55 -5.73 -18.01 -12.47
N GLU A 56 -4.74 -18.29 -11.63
CA GLU A 56 -3.37 -17.78 -11.78
C GLU A 56 -2.36 -18.88 -11.48
N VAL A 57 -1.22 -18.88 -12.18
CA VAL A 57 -0.15 -19.87 -11.99
C VAL A 57 0.96 -19.25 -11.16
N MET A 58 1.30 -19.86 -10.03
CA MET A 58 2.43 -19.45 -9.19
C MET A 58 3.76 -19.74 -9.89
N PRO A 59 4.83 -18.97 -9.58
CA PRO A 59 6.17 -19.25 -10.09
C PRO A 59 6.71 -20.65 -9.78
N ASP A 60 6.22 -21.30 -8.72
CA ASP A 60 6.56 -22.68 -8.35
C ASP A 60 5.76 -23.75 -9.14
N GLY A 61 4.91 -23.33 -10.08
CA GLY A 61 4.05 -24.20 -10.89
C GLY A 61 2.73 -24.60 -10.21
N SER A 62 2.52 -24.24 -8.94
CA SER A 62 1.23 -24.44 -8.29
C SER A 62 0.17 -23.47 -8.84
N ILE A 63 -1.10 -23.84 -8.70
CA ILE A 63 -2.22 -23.10 -9.30
C ILE A 63 -3.02 -22.45 -8.19
N LEU A 64 -3.31 -21.16 -8.33
CA LEU A 64 -4.27 -20.45 -7.52
C LEU A 64 -5.59 -20.32 -8.27
N VAL A 65 -6.70 -20.54 -7.55
CA VAL A 65 -8.05 -20.35 -8.05
C VAL A 65 -8.77 -19.38 -7.12
N LEU A 66 -9.26 -18.26 -7.66
CA LEU A 66 -10.19 -17.38 -6.98
C LEU A 66 -11.59 -17.97 -7.11
N ASP A 67 -12.27 -18.17 -5.99
CA ASP A 67 -13.64 -18.68 -5.90
C ASP A 67 -14.59 -17.56 -5.45
N GLU A 68 -15.89 -17.73 -5.69
CA GLU A 68 -16.92 -16.82 -5.20
C GLU A 68 -16.84 -16.62 -3.68
N ALA A 69 -17.43 -15.51 -3.23
CA ALA A 69 -17.47 -15.19 -1.82
C ALA A 69 -18.15 -16.31 -1.00
N ASP A 70 -17.53 -16.66 0.13
CA ASP A 70 -18.15 -17.54 1.12
C ASP A 70 -19.38 -16.84 1.75
N ALA A 71 -20.09 -17.55 2.63
CA ALA A 71 -21.26 -17.01 3.35
C ALA A 71 -20.96 -15.74 4.19
N ASP A 72 -19.69 -15.46 4.47
CA ASP A 72 -19.25 -14.25 5.16
C ASP A 72 -19.04 -13.04 4.21
N GLY A 73 -19.24 -13.23 2.90
CA GLY A 73 -19.14 -12.20 1.87
C GLY A 73 -17.72 -11.92 1.38
N PHE A 74 -16.74 -12.78 1.70
CA PHE A 74 -15.34 -12.61 1.27
C PHE A 74 -14.91 -13.70 0.29
N ALA A 75 -14.23 -13.29 -0.77
CA ALA A 75 -13.63 -14.19 -1.76
C ALA A 75 -12.66 -15.17 -1.11
N VAL A 76 -12.55 -16.36 -1.69
CA VAL A 76 -11.63 -17.41 -1.23
C VAL A 76 -10.64 -17.73 -2.33
N VAL A 77 -9.36 -17.86 -1.98
CA VAL A 77 -8.32 -18.34 -2.88
C VAL A 77 -7.94 -19.76 -2.50
N HIS A 78 -8.02 -20.68 -3.46
CA HIS A 78 -7.60 -22.07 -3.33
C HIS A 78 -6.24 -22.26 -3.99
N ARG A 79 -5.35 -23.03 -3.36
CA ARG A 79 -4.08 -23.45 -3.96
C ARG A 79 -4.13 -24.93 -4.32
N TYR A 80 -3.64 -25.26 -5.50
CA TYR A 80 -3.52 -26.61 -6.03
C TYR A 80 -2.07 -26.92 -6.39
N VAL A 81 -1.59 -28.09 -5.97
CA VAL A 81 -0.25 -28.61 -6.30
C VAL A 81 -0.46 -29.92 -7.02
N ASP A 82 0.06 -30.05 -8.24
CA ASP A 82 -0.12 -31.25 -9.08
C ASP A 82 -1.59 -31.69 -9.22
N GLY A 83 -2.50 -30.71 -9.31
CA GLY A 83 -3.94 -30.94 -9.41
C GLY A 83 -4.65 -31.27 -8.08
N VAL A 84 -3.92 -31.40 -6.97
CA VAL A 84 -4.48 -31.73 -5.65
C VAL A 84 -4.68 -30.45 -4.83
N HIS A 85 -5.83 -30.31 -4.17
CA HIS A 85 -6.10 -29.18 -3.29
C HIS A 85 -5.13 -29.17 -2.11
N ALA A 86 -4.33 -28.11 -2.02
CA ALA A 86 -3.25 -27.98 -1.04
C ALA A 86 -3.57 -26.99 0.08
N GLY A 87 -4.51 -26.07 -0.12
CA GLY A 87 -4.89 -25.09 0.89
C GLY A 87 -5.91 -24.07 0.41
N ARG A 88 -6.50 -23.33 1.35
CA ARG A 88 -7.39 -22.20 1.07
C ARG A 88 -7.10 -21.02 1.98
N ALA A 89 -7.35 -19.82 1.49
CA ALA A 89 -7.26 -18.58 2.24
C ALA A 89 -8.45 -17.68 1.94
N SER A 90 -9.09 -17.14 2.98
CA SER A 90 -10.12 -16.11 2.82
C SER A 90 -9.48 -14.73 2.71
N THR A 91 -10.07 -13.86 1.91
CA THR A 91 -9.68 -12.45 1.80
C THR A 91 -10.15 -11.59 2.98
N ARG A 92 -10.95 -12.14 3.91
CA ARG A 92 -11.47 -11.46 5.12
C ARG A 92 -10.40 -10.75 5.96
N GLY A 93 -9.15 -11.22 5.93
CA GLY A 93 -8.02 -10.57 6.58
C GLY A 93 -7.84 -9.09 6.20
N MET A 94 -8.38 -8.65 5.06
CA MET A 94 -8.35 -7.24 4.65
C MET A 94 -9.06 -6.29 5.61
N LEU A 95 -10.00 -6.76 6.42
CA LEU A 95 -10.64 -5.92 7.44
C LEU A 95 -9.63 -5.34 8.43
N GLY A 96 -8.48 -5.99 8.61
CA GLY A 96 -7.39 -5.48 9.46
C GLY A 96 -6.64 -4.29 8.87
N VAL A 97 -6.77 -4.00 7.57
CA VAL A 97 -6.11 -2.85 6.92
C VAL A 97 -7.05 -1.68 6.64
N PHE A 98 -8.36 -1.86 6.87
CA PHE A 98 -9.36 -0.80 6.79
C PHE A 98 -9.61 -0.13 8.14
N PRO A 99 -10.05 1.15 8.16
CA PRO A 99 -10.55 1.77 9.39
C PRO A 99 -11.70 0.95 9.99
N PRO A 100 -11.78 0.80 11.32
CA PRO A 100 -12.84 0.00 11.96
C PRO A 100 -14.26 0.44 11.61
N ALA A 101 -14.46 1.73 11.35
CA ALA A 101 -15.75 2.30 10.95
C ALA A 101 -16.23 1.80 9.57
N ASP A 102 -15.32 1.37 8.70
CA ASP A 102 -15.62 0.89 7.36
C ASP A 102 -15.77 -0.64 7.31
N ALA A 103 -15.50 -1.34 8.43
CA ALA A 103 -15.47 -2.80 8.48
C ALA A 103 -16.85 -3.44 8.69
N GLU A 104 -17.79 -2.73 9.32
CA GLU A 104 -19.12 -3.27 9.62
C GLU A 104 -19.95 -3.44 8.34
N GLY A 105 -20.40 -4.67 8.08
CA GLY A 105 -21.20 -5.00 6.89
C GLY A 105 -20.42 -4.99 5.57
N PHE A 106 -19.10 -4.76 5.60
CA PHE A 106 -18.27 -4.77 4.41
C PHE A 106 -18.16 -6.18 3.82
N GLN A 107 -18.24 -6.26 2.50
CA GLN A 107 -18.11 -7.48 1.72
C GLN A 107 -17.10 -7.28 0.61
N TRP A 108 -16.42 -8.36 0.24
CA TRP A 108 -15.46 -8.38 -0.84
C TRP A 108 -15.57 -9.69 -1.62
N PRO A 109 -16.53 -9.79 -2.55
CA PRO A 109 -16.72 -11.01 -3.33
C PRO A 109 -15.56 -11.30 -4.29
N GLY A 110 -14.79 -10.27 -4.68
CA GLY A 110 -13.74 -10.39 -5.68
C GLY A 110 -14.30 -10.63 -7.08
N PHE A 111 -13.60 -10.13 -8.10
CA PHE A 111 -14.01 -10.34 -9.50
C PHE A 111 -12.92 -10.96 -10.34
N ASP A 112 -11.68 -10.55 -10.13
CA ASP A 112 -10.53 -11.09 -10.83
C ASP A 112 -9.29 -10.86 -9.97
N PHE A 113 -8.22 -11.54 -10.31
CA PHE A 113 -6.95 -11.39 -9.64
C PHE A 113 -5.77 -11.64 -10.58
N ALA A 114 -4.64 -11.01 -10.29
CA ALA A 114 -3.42 -11.22 -11.05
C ALA A 114 -2.19 -10.94 -10.20
N TRP A 115 -1.05 -11.49 -10.61
CA TRP A 115 0.23 -11.24 -9.94
C TRP A 115 0.66 -9.78 -10.06
N HIS A 116 1.05 -9.20 -8.93
CA HIS A 116 1.86 -8.00 -8.94
C HIS A 116 3.20 -8.32 -9.57
N ALA A 117 3.54 -7.63 -10.65
CA ALA A 117 4.76 -7.87 -11.37
C ALA A 117 6.00 -7.45 -10.55
N PRO A 118 7.15 -8.13 -10.70
CA PRO A 118 8.39 -7.68 -10.09
C PRO A 118 8.81 -6.31 -10.64
N ALA A 119 9.50 -5.54 -9.81
CA ALA A 119 10.14 -4.30 -10.26
C ALA A 119 11.31 -4.61 -11.19
N MET A 120 11.57 -3.74 -12.17
CA MET A 120 12.64 -3.94 -13.16
C MET A 120 14.02 -4.20 -12.54
N ASP A 121 14.33 -3.56 -11.41
CA ASP A 121 15.63 -3.64 -10.73
C ASP A 121 15.60 -4.56 -9.50
N ALA A 122 14.61 -5.45 -9.39
CA ALA A 122 14.50 -6.36 -8.26
C ALA A 122 15.62 -7.43 -8.28
N THR A 123 16.62 -7.25 -7.42
CA THR A 123 17.76 -8.18 -7.28
C THR A 123 17.51 -9.33 -6.28
N GLU A 124 16.52 -9.19 -5.40
CA GLU A 124 16.20 -10.18 -4.35
C GLU A 124 14.79 -10.76 -4.57
N PRO A 125 14.56 -12.05 -4.24
CA PRO A 125 13.24 -12.65 -4.32
C PRO A 125 12.30 -11.99 -3.30
N ALA A 126 11.39 -11.15 -3.79
CA ALA A 126 10.33 -10.57 -2.98
C ALA A 126 9.23 -11.60 -2.70
N THR A 127 8.56 -11.48 -1.54
CA THR A 127 7.33 -12.23 -1.25
C THR A 127 6.34 -12.07 -2.41
N PRO A 128 5.76 -13.16 -2.95
CA PRO A 128 4.80 -13.06 -4.04
C PRO A 128 3.60 -12.22 -3.64
N ARG A 129 3.17 -11.32 -4.51
CA ARG A 129 2.06 -10.38 -4.25
C ARG A 129 0.95 -10.57 -5.27
N LEU A 130 -0.27 -10.71 -4.80
CA LEU A 130 -1.47 -10.95 -5.58
C LEU A 130 -2.41 -9.77 -5.43
N ILE A 131 -2.95 -9.28 -6.54
CA ILE A 131 -3.93 -8.19 -6.52
C ILE A 131 -5.28 -8.78 -6.86
N ILE A 132 -6.27 -8.55 -6.00
CA ILE A 132 -7.66 -8.95 -6.22
C ILE A 132 -8.46 -7.67 -6.42
N VAL A 133 -9.32 -7.62 -7.44
CA VAL A 133 -10.16 -6.46 -7.75
C VAL A 133 -11.61 -6.65 -7.36
N SER A 134 -12.27 -5.54 -7.03
CA SER A 134 -13.67 -5.50 -6.63
C SER A 134 -14.62 -5.77 -7.80
N THR A 135 -15.80 -6.30 -7.48
CA THR A 135 -16.92 -6.49 -8.42
C THR A 135 -17.46 -5.18 -8.98
N GLU A 136 -17.37 -4.09 -8.21
CA GLU A 136 -17.78 -2.75 -8.64
C GLU A 136 -16.77 -2.13 -9.62
N GLY A 137 -15.59 -2.74 -9.73
CA GLY A 137 -14.55 -2.30 -10.62
C GLY A 137 -13.98 -0.92 -10.27
N ASN A 138 -13.98 -0.60 -8.98
CA ASN A 138 -13.51 0.69 -8.46
C ASN A 138 -12.28 0.58 -7.56
N GLN A 139 -11.90 -0.64 -7.15
CA GLN A 139 -10.84 -0.84 -6.18
C GLN A 139 -10.13 -2.18 -6.36
N GLY A 140 -8.83 -2.19 -6.15
CA GLY A 140 -7.99 -3.37 -5.96
C GLY A 140 -7.45 -3.42 -4.54
N VAL A 141 -7.18 -4.62 -4.06
CA VAL A 141 -6.49 -4.86 -2.80
C VAL A 141 -5.30 -5.77 -3.08
N LEU A 142 -4.16 -5.39 -2.53
CA LEU A 142 -2.92 -6.16 -2.65
C LEU A 142 -2.79 -7.10 -1.46
N PHE A 143 -2.40 -8.34 -1.72
CA PHE A 143 -2.13 -9.37 -0.73
C PHE A 143 -0.73 -9.93 -0.93
N GLU A 144 0.02 -10.08 0.15
CA GLU A 144 1.17 -10.98 0.16
C GLU A 144 0.68 -12.42 0.28
N VAL A 145 1.20 -13.29 -0.58
CA VAL A 145 0.88 -14.70 -0.61
C VAL A 145 1.93 -15.45 0.21
N LEU A 146 1.52 -15.90 1.39
CA LEU A 146 2.37 -16.60 2.33
C LEU A 146 2.09 -18.09 2.24
N VAL A 147 3.08 -18.83 1.73
CA VAL A 147 3.06 -20.30 1.67
C VAL A 147 4.19 -20.78 2.56
N GLN A 148 3.86 -21.50 3.64
CA GLN A 148 4.92 -22.14 4.43
C GLN A 148 5.51 -23.30 3.62
N PRO A 149 6.80 -23.63 3.78
CA PRO A 149 7.37 -24.83 3.18
C PRO A 149 6.74 -26.08 3.79
N ALA A 150 6.42 -27.08 2.97
CA ALA A 150 5.91 -28.36 3.48
C ALA A 150 6.99 -29.05 4.33
N SER A 151 6.68 -29.35 5.59
CA SER A 151 7.52 -30.22 6.41
C SER A 151 7.18 -31.68 6.10
N SER A 152 8.20 -32.53 5.95
CA SER A 152 8.02 -33.93 5.58
C SER A 152 7.11 -34.64 6.59
N GLY A 153 5.94 -35.10 6.15
CA GLY A 153 4.99 -35.86 6.96
C GLY A 153 3.93 -35.02 7.71
N ALA A 154 3.91 -33.70 7.56
CA ALA A 154 2.83 -32.85 8.05
C ALA A 154 1.78 -32.59 6.96
N PRO A 155 0.50 -32.32 7.32
CA PRO A 155 -0.49 -31.84 6.35
C PRO A 155 0.04 -30.59 5.63
N LEU A 156 -0.38 -30.42 4.36
CA LEU A 156 0.08 -29.32 3.51
C LEU A 156 -0.07 -27.98 4.24
N PRO A 157 0.93 -27.09 4.13
CA PRO A 157 0.97 -25.84 4.87
C PRO A 157 -0.20 -24.94 4.48
N PRO A 158 -0.79 -24.19 5.43
CA PRO A 158 -1.92 -23.32 5.12
C PRO A 158 -1.48 -22.20 4.17
N LEU A 159 -2.23 -22.01 3.08
CA LEU A 159 -2.18 -20.79 2.29
C LEU A 159 -2.65 -19.63 3.18
N GLN A 160 -1.91 -18.54 3.22
CA GLN A 160 -2.31 -17.31 3.90
C GLN A 160 -2.19 -16.12 2.97
N LEU A 161 -3.14 -15.19 3.10
CA LEU A 161 -3.16 -13.91 2.40
C LEU A 161 -3.05 -12.78 3.42
N ALA A 162 -1.96 -12.02 3.34
CA ALA A 162 -1.78 -10.83 4.18
C ALA A 162 -2.09 -9.58 3.36
N ALA A 163 -3.26 -8.99 3.61
CA ALA A 163 -3.69 -7.76 2.94
C ALA A 163 -2.73 -6.61 3.26
N GLN A 164 -2.47 -5.76 2.26
CA GLN A 164 -1.64 -4.58 2.39
C GLN A 164 -2.50 -3.30 2.31
N PRO A 165 -2.08 -2.22 2.97
CA PRO A 165 -2.86 -0.99 3.06
C PRO A 165 -2.87 -0.16 1.77
N ASP A 166 -2.25 -0.61 0.68
CA ASP A 166 -2.19 0.10 -0.60
C ASP A 166 -3.58 0.46 -1.14
N TYR A 167 -3.72 1.69 -1.63
CA TYR A 167 -4.94 2.15 -2.26
C TYR A 167 -4.79 2.05 -3.79
N LEU A 168 -5.45 1.06 -4.39
CA LEU A 168 -5.39 0.76 -5.82
C LEU A 168 -6.72 1.07 -6.51
N PRO A 169 -7.05 2.34 -6.81
CA PRO A 169 -8.32 2.67 -7.43
C PRO A 169 -8.40 2.24 -8.88
N LEU A 170 -9.58 1.76 -9.27
CA LEU A 170 -9.94 1.50 -10.66
C LEU A 170 -11.00 2.50 -11.11
N LYS A 171 -10.93 2.95 -12.36
CA LYS A 171 -11.95 3.83 -12.95
C LYS A 171 -12.98 3.01 -13.71
N ARG A 172 -13.96 2.44 -13.01
CA ARG A 172 -15.07 1.66 -13.60
C ARG A 172 -14.56 0.57 -14.53
N TYR A 173 -13.75 -0.31 -13.96
CA TYR A 173 -13.35 -1.56 -14.57
C TYR A 173 -14.60 -2.31 -15.02
N LEU A 174 -14.75 -2.49 -16.32
CA LEU A 174 -15.98 -2.95 -16.97
C LEU A 174 -16.16 -4.48 -16.90
N GLY A 175 -15.56 -5.12 -15.90
CA GLY A 175 -15.57 -6.58 -15.75
C GLY A 175 -14.75 -7.33 -16.81
N MET A 176 -13.76 -6.69 -17.42
CA MET A 176 -12.81 -7.38 -18.32
C MET A 176 -11.55 -7.76 -17.55
N PRO A 177 -11.00 -8.97 -17.70
CA PRO A 177 -9.86 -9.42 -16.90
C PRO A 177 -8.67 -8.44 -16.87
N LEU A 178 -7.93 -8.48 -15.77
CA LEU A 178 -6.64 -7.83 -15.63
C LEU A 178 -5.65 -8.43 -16.62
N VAL A 179 -4.76 -7.59 -17.14
CA VAL A 179 -3.70 -8.01 -18.05
C VAL A 179 -2.36 -7.65 -17.46
N SER A 180 -1.49 -8.65 -17.28
CA SER A 180 -0.14 -8.43 -16.79
C SER A 180 0.82 -8.05 -17.93
N LEU A 181 1.65 -7.03 -17.68
CA LEU A 181 2.80 -6.68 -18.53
C LEU A 181 4.07 -7.46 -18.13
N GLY A 182 4.01 -8.26 -17.06
CA GLY A 182 5.11 -9.06 -16.53
C GLY A 182 6.22 -8.27 -15.82
N ARG A 183 6.12 -6.94 -15.76
CA ARG A 183 7.04 -6.04 -15.03
C ARG A 183 6.32 -4.77 -14.58
N SER A 184 6.74 -4.22 -13.44
CA SER A 184 6.37 -2.84 -13.08
C SER A 184 7.44 -1.85 -13.53
N GLN A 185 7.01 -0.69 -14.03
CA GLN A 185 7.90 0.30 -14.63
C GLN A 185 8.40 1.34 -13.62
N VAL A 186 7.59 1.67 -12.61
CA VAL A 186 7.88 2.71 -11.61
C VAL A 186 7.42 2.28 -10.23
N GLU A 187 7.89 2.97 -9.19
CA GLU A 187 7.43 2.74 -7.82
C GLU A 187 5.92 2.94 -7.72
N GLY A 188 5.21 1.98 -7.11
CA GLY A 188 3.75 1.97 -7.00
C GLY A 188 3.01 1.44 -8.23
N ASP A 189 3.68 1.21 -9.36
CA ASP A 189 3.10 0.47 -10.48
C ASP A 189 3.04 -1.03 -10.14
N THR A 190 1.90 -1.64 -10.44
CA THR A 190 1.69 -3.08 -10.21
C THR A 190 2.11 -3.94 -11.40
N GLY A 191 2.36 -3.31 -12.57
CA GLY A 191 2.56 -4.01 -13.84
C GLY A 191 1.28 -4.62 -14.41
N LEU A 192 0.12 -4.32 -13.83
CA LEU A 192 -1.18 -4.74 -14.32
C LEU A 192 -1.87 -3.60 -15.08
N LEU A 193 -2.56 -3.97 -16.15
CA LEU A 193 -3.45 -3.11 -16.91
C LEU A 193 -4.89 -3.55 -16.69
N TYR A 194 -5.79 -2.57 -16.66
CA TYR A 194 -7.22 -2.81 -16.65
C TYR A 194 -7.89 -1.97 -17.72
N ARG A 195 -8.98 -2.47 -18.30
CA ARG A 195 -9.68 -1.74 -19.34
C ARG A 195 -10.76 -0.85 -18.73
N SER A 196 -10.64 0.45 -18.99
CA SER A 196 -11.63 1.46 -18.67
C SER A 196 -12.08 2.13 -19.96
N GLN A 197 -13.38 2.07 -20.25
CA GLN A 197 -13.95 2.59 -21.50
C GLN A 197 -13.24 1.98 -22.73
N ALA A 198 -12.49 2.78 -23.48
CA ALA A 198 -11.74 2.38 -24.66
C ALA A 198 -10.21 2.31 -24.45
N HIS A 199 -9.74 2.44 -23.21
CA HIS A 199 -8.31 2.51 -22.90
C HIS A 199 -7.88 1.43 -21.92
N TRP A 200 -6.67 0.92 -22.12
CA TRP A 200 -5.94 0.16 -21.11
C TRP A 200 -5.20 1.14 -20.22
N LEU A 201 -5.54 1.12 -18.93
CA LEU A 201 -4.94 1.98 -17.92
C LEU A 201 -4.11 1.13 -16.97
N PRO A 202 -2.95 1.63 -16.51
CA PRO A 202 -2.18 0.94 -15.49
C PRO A 202 -2.89 0.99 -14.15
N LEU A 203 -2.85 -0.12 -13.41
CA LEU A 203 -3.26 -0.19 -12.03
C LEU A 203 -2.07 0.25 -11.16
N VAL A 204 -2.16 1.46 -10.63
CA VAL A 204 -1.08 2.10 -9.88
C VAL A 204 -1.58 2.43 -8.48
N ALA A 205 -0.76 2.12 -7.47
CA ALA A 205 -1.01 2.49 -6.09
C ALA A 205 -1.01 4.00 -5.96
N GLN A 206 -2.12 4.55 -5.47
CA GLN A 206 -2.24 5.95 -5.13
C GLN A 206 -1.95 6.14 -3.65
N ARG A 207 -1.00 7.01 -3.33
CA ARG A 207 -0.72 7.40 -1.95
C ARG A 207 -1.89 8.24 -1.44
N ARG A 208 -2.76 7.65 -0.60
CA ARG A 208 -3.77 8.43 0.13
C ARG A 208 -3.12 9.10 1.33
N PRO A 209 -3.34 10.40 1.53
CA PRO A 209 -2.90 11.06 2.74
C PRO A 209 -3.64 10.49 3.97
N ARG A 210 -2.92 9.80 4.85
CA ARG A 210 -3.47 9.14 6.06
C ARG A 210 -3.00 9.78 7.36
N HIS A 211 -2.14 10.79 7.27
CA HIS A 211 -1.58 11.45 8.45
C HIS A 211 -2.31 12.75 8.73
N HIS A 212 -2.56 13.03 10.01
CA HIS A 212 -3.01 14.33 10.43
C HIS A 212 -2.03 15.40 9.92
N SER A 213 -2.54 16.39 9.17
CA SER A 213 -1.74 17.47 8.61
C SER A 213 -1.05 18.29 9.70
N HIS A 214 -1.64 18.36 10.88
CA HIS A 214 -1.16 19.12 12.02
C HIS A 214 -1.18 18.32 13.33
N ALA A 215 -0.17 18.50 14.17
CA ALA A 215 -0.16 18.08 15.57
C ALA A 215 0.56 19.13 16.42
N THR A 216 0.14 19.33 17.67
CA THR A 216 0.83 20.19 18.63
C THR A 216 1.20 19.39 19.87
N LEU A 217 2.48 19.38 20.21
CA LEU A 217 3.02 18.85 21.46
C LEU A 217 3.38 20.03 22.38
N ARG A 218 3.04 19.93 23.66
CA ARG A 218 3.49 20.88 24.68
C ARG A 218 4.50 20.20 25.59
N THR A 219 5.60 20.86 25.88
CA THR A 219 6.57 20.35 26.85
C THR A 219 6.02 20.49 28.27
N PRO A 220 6.61 19.79 29.26
CA PRO A 220 6.55 20.22 30.64
C PRO A 220 7.03 21.68 30.77
N ILE A 221 6.68 22.29 31.90
CA ILE A 221 7.22 23.60 32.28
C ILE A 221 8.63 23.38 32.83
N TYR A 222 9.61 24.12 32.32
CA TYR A 222 10.99 24.08 32.79
C TYR A 222 11.28 25.28 33.71
N ASP A 223 12.11 25.07 34.74
CA ASP A 223 12.49 26.05 35.75
C ASP A 223 13.98 26.40 35.66
N ALA A 224 14.31 27.65 35.37
CA ALA A 224 15.68 28.16 35.44
C ALA A 224 16.15 28.41 36.88
N ARG A 225 15.24 28.36 37.86
CA ARG A 225 15.43 28.68 39.29
C ARG A 225 15.80 30.13 39.61
N GLU A 226 15.91 30.98 38.60
CA GLU A 226 16.30 32.38 38.73
C GLU A 226 15.33 33.28 37.94
N PRO A 227 14.75 34.34 38.55
CA PRO A 227 13.97 35.34 37.84
C PRO A 227 14.79 36.09 36.79
N GLY A 228 14.14 36.50 35.71
CA GLY A 228 14.73 37.24 34.61
C GLY A 228 15.69 36.42 33.75
N HIS A 229 15.72 35.08 33.89
CA HIS A 229 16.58 34.18 33.14
C HIS A 229 16.32 34.28 31.63
N VAL A 230 17.38 34.32 30.83
CA VAL A 230 17.29 34.33 29.36
C VAL A 230 17.50 32.92 28.86
N TRP A 231 16.49 32.36 28.18
CA TRP A 231 16.60 31.06 27.53
C TRP A 231 17.16 31.26 26.13
N HIS A 232 18.19 30.49 25.77
CA HIS A 232 19.00 30.78 24.59
C HIS A 232 18.69 29.89 23.37
N ARG A 233 18.70 28.57 23.56
CA ARG A 233 18.70 27.61 22.46
C ARG A 233 17.85 26.40 22.79
N VAL A 234 17.09 25.93 21.81
CA VAL A 234 16.35 24.67 21.85
C VAL A 234 16.95 23.72 20.82
N MET A 235 17.13 22.48 21.24
CA MET A 235 17.66 21.38 20.44
C MET A 235 16.72 20.20 20.57
N LEU A 236 16.33 19.63 19.44
CA LEU A 236 15.36 18.55 19.39
C LEU A 236 15.77 17.51 18.37
N ASP A 237 15.74 16.24 18.75
CA ASP A 237 16.02 15.14 17.86
C ASP A 237 14.73 14.73 17.15
N ALA A 238 14.71 14.87 15.82
CA ALA A 238 13.51 14.64 15.04
C ALA A 238 13.79 14.18 13.61
N CYS A 239 12.78 13.57 13.00
CA CYS A 239 12.70 13.27 11.58
C CYS A 239 11.63 14.16 10.94
N VAL A 240 12.05 15.11 10.09
CA VAL A 240 11.18 16.03 9.35
C VAL A 240 11.38 15.82 7.84
N PRO A 241 10.56 14.97 7.21
CA PRO A 241 10.68 14.65 5.78
C PRO A 241 10.41 15.86 4.86
N ALA A 242 10.80 15.74 3.59
CA ALA A 242 10.51 16.76 2.58
C ALA A 242 9.01 17.06 2.48
N GLY A 243 8.66 18.35 2.40
CA GLY A 243 7.26 18.82 2.42
C GLY A 243 6.62 18.85 3.81
N CYS A 244 7.36 18.54 4.86
CA CYS A 244 6.97 18.79 6.25
C CYS A 244 7.72 19.98 6.85
N ARG A 245 7.18 20.57 7.93
CA ARG A 245 7.84 21.62 8.69
C ARG A 245 7.61 21.47 10.20
N LEU A 246 8.60 21.95 10.94
CA LEU A 246 8.57 22.06 12.39
C LEU A 246 8.41 23.55 12.75
N VAL A 247 7.45 23.87 13.61
CA VAL A 247 7.28 25.21 14.16
C VAL A 247 7.43 25.13 15.67
N LEU A 248 8.37 25.91 16.22
CA LEU A 248 8.56 26.03 17.65
C LEU A 248 7.96 27.35 18.11
N ALA A 249 7.22 27.34 19.21
CA ALA A 249 6.77 28.54 19.88
C ALA A 249 7.10 28.45 21.38
N SER A 250 7.39 29.59 22.00
CA SER A 250 7.75 29.69 23.40
C SER A 250 6.81 30.62 24.17
N ARG A 251 6.65 30.38 25.46
CA ARG A 251 6.11 31.34 26.42
C ARG A 251 6.90 31.28 27.71
N CYS A 252 7.17 32.44 28.29
CA CYS A 252 8.13 32.57 29.39
C CYS A 252 7.61 33.59 30.42
N SER A 253 7.82 33.33 31.70
CA SER A 253 7.35 34.18 32.81
C SER A 253 8.23 34.02 34.04
N ASP A 254 8.36 35.08 34.84
CA ASP A 254 8.95 34.99 36.19
C ASP A 254 7.96 34.45 37.23
N ASP A 255 6.67 34.60 36.96
CA ASP A 255 5.58 34.11 37.78
C ASP A 255 4.95 32.87 37.15
N LEU A 256 4.95 31.76 37.90
CA LEU A 256 4.39 30.48 37.44
C LEU A 256 2.87 30.59 37.22
N ASP A 257 2.17 31.34 38.08
CA ASP A 257 0.71 31.44 38.04
C ASP A 257 0.22 32.20 36.79
N LEU A 258 1.08 33.06 36.22
CA LEU A 258 0.78 33.80 35.00
C LEU A 258 1.13 33.03 33.72
N LEU A 259 2.03 32.03 33.78
CA LEU A 259 2.59 31.37 32.60
C LEU A 259 1.50 30.77 31.71
N ASP A 260 0.48 30.14 32.32
CA ASP A 260 -0.60 29.49 31.58
C ASP A 260 -1.51 30.46 30.81
N SER A 261 -1.60 31.71 31.27
CA SER A 261 -2.38 32.76 30.63
C SER A 261 -1.65 33.44 29.46
N LEU A 262 -0.32 33.29 29.38
CA LEU A 262 0.47 33.93 28.34
C LEU A 262 0.32 33.22 26.99
N PRO A 263 0.24 33.97 25.88
CA PRO A 263 0.24 33.40 24.55
C PRO A 263 1.61 32.82 24.21
N PHE A 264 1.60 31.75 23.42
CA PHE A 264 2.82 31.27 22.76
C PHE A 264 3.22 32.23 21.65
N THR A 265 4.52 32.50 21.54
CA THR A 265 5.11 33.30 20.47
C THR A 265 5.96 32.40 19.58
N ASP A 266 5.74 32.44 18.28
CA ASP A 266 6.52 31.66 17.31
C ASP A 266 7.99 32.10 17.35
N GLU A 267 8.88 31.10 17.38
CA GLU A 267 10.33 31.25 17.33
C GLU A 267 10.83 31.01 15.89
N PRO A 268 12.08 31.38 15.57
CA PRO A 268 12.64 31.11 14.26
C PRO A 268 12.56 29.63 13.88
N VAL A 269 12.35 29.36 12.59
CA VAL A 269 12.24 28.00 12.05
C VAL A 269 13.50 27.21 12.41
N PRO A 270 13.37 26.06 13.09
CA PRO A 270 14.53 25.26 13.44
C PRO A 270 15.29 24.76 12.20
N LEU A 271 16.62 24.73 12.32
CA LEU A 271 17.52 24.29 11.27
C LEU A 271 18.13 22.94 11.65
N LEU A 272 18.26 22.05 10.67
CA LEU A 272 18.92 20.77 10.85
C LEU A 272 20.42 20.99 11.01
N ARG A 273 20.99 20.54 12.12
CA ARG A 273 22.42 20.61 12.38
C ARG A 273 23.17 19.61 11.49
N PRO A 274 24.28 20.00 10.85
CA PRO A 274 25.08 19.07 10.06
C PRO A 274 25.83 18.05 10.92
N ASP A 275 26.23 18.42 12.14
CA ASP A 275 27.14 17.64 12.98
C ASP A 275 26.41 16.65 13.93
N GLY A 276 25.08 16.52 13.83
CA GLY A 276 24.27 15.65 14.68
C GLY A 276 24.10 16.18 16.13
N SER A 277 23.86 15.25 17.05
CA SER A 277 23.56 15.54 18.46
C SER A 277 24.79 16.01 19.24
N GLU A 278 24.59 16.97 20.16
CA GLU A 278 25.66 17.42 21.08
C GLU A 278 25.87 16.47 22.26
N LEU A 279 25.07 15.40 22.39
CA LEU A 279 25.15 14.46 23.50
C LEU A 279 26.23 13.39 23.25
N PRO A 280 27.36 13.39 23.98
CA PRO A 280 28.50 12.51 23.67
C PRO A 280 28.22 11.03 23.93
N TRP A 281 27.20 10.69 24.71
CA TRP A 281 26.77 9.30 24.95
C TRP A 281 25.69 8.81 23.98
N LEU A 282 25.13 9.69 23.14
CA LEU A 282 24.08 9.34 22.18
C LEU A 282 24.71 8.84 20.87
N LEU A 283 25.42 7.70 20.94
CA LEU A 283 26.19 7.17 19.80
C LEU A 283 25.33 6.42 18.76
N ASP A 284 24.29 5.72 19.23
CA ASP A 284 23.48 4.79 18.41
C ASP A 284 21.95 5.04 18.49
N ALA A 285 21.53 6.19 19.03
CA ALA A 285 20.10 6.52 19.11
C ALA A 285 19.61 7.27 17.85
N PRO A 286 18.30 7.28 17.57
CA PRO A 286 17.74 8.14 16.52
C PRO A 286 18.10 9.61 16.77
N GLY A 287 18.60 10.30 15.75
CA GLY A 287 19.07 11.69 15.87
C GLY A 287 20.56 11.85 16.22
N SER A 288 21.25 10.77 16.61
CA SER A 288 22.71 10.77 16.87
C SER A 288 23.54 11.25 15.67
N ARG A 289 23.12 10.88 14.46
CA ARG A 289 23.72 11.28 13.18
C ARG A 289 22.71 12.00 12.30
N THR A 290 23.18 13.00 11.58
CA THR A 290 22.37 13.73 10.61
C THR A 290 22.31 12.98 9.28
N ASP A 291 21.09 12.69 8.83
CA ASP A 291 20.76 12.25 7.47
C ASP A 291 19.86 13.32 6.84
N ALA A 292 20.49 14.27 6.13
CA ALA A 292 19.81 15.40 5.50
C ALA A 292 18.82 14.95 4.41
N GLY A 293 19.07 13.82 3.73
CA GLY A 293 18.17 13.28 2.70
C GLY A 293 16.83 12.82 3.27
N LYS A 294 16.82 12.40 4.54
CA LYS A 294 15.61 11.99 5.27
C LYS A 294 15.08 13.08 6.23
N GLY A 295 15.81 14.18 6.39
CA GLY A 295 15.51 15.21 7.39
C GLY A 295 15.61 14.69 8.83
N LEU A 296 16.47 13.69 9.06
CA LEU A 296 16.70 13.05 10.36
C LEU A 296 17.93 13.67 11.02
N GLY A 297 17.80 14.08 12.28
CA GLY A 297 18.92 14.57 13.09
C GLY A 297 18.48 15.54 14.17
N THR A 298 19.43 16.28 14.72
CA THR A 298 19.16 17.34 15.70
C THR A 298 18.79 18.65 14.99
N TRP A 299 17.62 19.17 15.29
CA TRP A 299 17.15 20.47 14.84
C TRP A 299 17.37 21.50 15.94
N GLU A 300 17.87 22.67 15.57
CA GLU A 300 18.16 23.73 16.53
C GLU A 300 17.51 25.08 16.15
N THR A 301 17.16 25.86 17.17
CA THR A 301 16.77 27.26 17.00
C THR A 301 17.18 28.09 18.20
N LEU A 302 17.38 29.39 17.98
CA LEU A 302 17.70 30.36 19.00
C LEU A 302 16.43 31.10 19.41
N LEU A 303 16.09 31.03 20.70
CA LEU A 303 14.94 31.71 21.26
C LEU A 303 15.19 33.22 21.27
N GLN A 304 14.33 33.99 20.61
CA GLN A 304 14.58 35.41 20.36
C GLN A 304 14.15 36.30 21.53
N ARG A 305 13.07 35.93 22.22
CA ARG A 305 12.39 36.80 23.20
C ARG A 305 12.03 36.09 24.50
N CYS A 306 12.55 34.88 24.71
CA CYS A 306 12.22 34.09 25.90
C CYS A 306 13.04 34.52 27.12
N ARG A 307 12.43 35.36 27.96
CA ARG A 307 12.98 35.75 29.25
C ARG A 307 11.97 35.49 30.37
N GLY A 308 12.42 34.81 31.41
CA GLY A 308 11.64 34.46 32.58
C GLY A 308 12.19 33.21 33.28
N ARG A 309 11.93 33.08 34.58
CA ARG A 309 12.26 31.87 35.35
C ARG A 309 11.69 30.60 34.73
N TRP A 310 10.43 30.66 34.29
CA TRP A 310 9.69 29.52 33.76
C TRP A 310 9.54 29.64 32.24
N ILE A 311 9.69 28.52 31.55
CA ILE A 311 9.42 28.40 30.11
C ILE A 311 8.54 27.19 29.84
N GLN A 312 7.64 27.34 28.85
CA GLN A 312 7.03 26.20 28.20
C GLN A 312 7.15 26.36 26.69
N LEU A 313 7.36 25.24 25.99
CA LEU A 313 7.46 25.19 24.54
C LEU A 313 6.24 24.49 23.96
N ALA A 314 5.78 24.99 22.82
CA ALA A 314 4.81 24.35 21.97
C ALA A 314 5.48 24.00 20.64
N LEU A 315 5.46 22.71 20.31
CA LEU A 315 6.00 22.16 19.09
C LEU A 315 4.84 21.83 18.16
N ARG A 316 4.70 22.59 17.07
CA ARG A 316 3.73 22.27 16.03
C ARG A 316 4.42 21.54 14.89
N LEU A 317 3.87 20.38 14.58
CA LEU A 317 4.23 19.58 13.44
C LEU A 317 3.26 19.95 12.32
N GLU A 318 3.75 20.36 11.16
CA GLU A 318 2.93 20.58 9.96
C GLU A 318 3.46 19.81 8.75
N GLY A 319 2.59 19.34 7.86
CA GLY A 319 3.05 18.54 6.72
C GLY A 319 1.97 18.21 5.71
N ASN A 320 2.42 17.54 4.66
CA ASN A 320 1.70 17.32 3.42
C ASN A 320 0.80 16.07 3.41
N GLU A 321 0.52 15.51 4.58
CA GLU A 321 -0.33 14.32 4.80
C GLU A 321 0.18 13.00 4.16
N LEU A 322 1.27 13.05 3.38
CA LEU A 322 1.91 11.90 2.71
C LEU A 322 3.05 11.28 3.50
N ALA A 323 3.51 11.93 4.58
CA ALA A 323 4.60 11.46 5.42
C ALA A 323 4.31 11.64 6.92
N THR A 324 4.71 10.65 7.73
CA THR A 324 4.69 10.73 9.19
C THR A 324 5.90 11.50 9.71
N ARG A 325 5.67 12.41 10.66
CA ARG A 325 6.72 13.10 11.43
C ARG A 325 6.91 12.40 12.78
N GLY A 326 8.14 12.34 13.26
CA GLY A 326 8.47 11.77 14.57
C GLY A 326 9.46 12.66 15.32
N VAL A 327 9.19 12.86 16.61
CA VAL A 327 10.12 13.45 17.57
C VAL A 327 10.53 12.31 18.49
N VAL A 328 11.82 12.14 18.70
CA VAL A 328 12.38 11.05 19.53
C VAL A 328 12.81 11.62 20.88
#